data_AF-A0A2S3UYZ9-F1
#
_entry.id   AF-A0A2S3UYZ9-F1
#
_cell.length_a   1.000
_cell.length_b   1.000
_cell.length_c   1.000
_cell.angle_alpha   90.00
_cell.angle_beta   90.00
_cell.angle_gamma   90.00
#
_symmetry.space_group_name_H-M   'P 1'
#
loop_
_entity.id
_entity.type
_entity.pdbx_description
1 polymer ?
#
loop_
_entity_poly.entity_id
_entity_poly.type
_entity_poly.pdbx_seq_one_letter_code
_entity_poly.pdbx_strand_id
1 'polypeptide(L)'
;MFSKFANGAGGGLELKGDAPLPFYHLYEMNHAVMAPFRAMADMTKLYFQNPLNPLSHTEYGRSVAAGCEVLERTTRRYGKPEFGLKETSVSGVRVPVHENIVWSRPFCDLIHFERGVTKQRNDPKILIVAPMSGHYATLLRGTVEALLPNADVYMTDWIDARMVPVQEGKFDLDDYIDYIVSMLHYLGPDSHVLGVCQPSVPVLAAVAVMEDREDPYVPSTMTLMGGPIDTRVAPTAVNDLAVSKGIDWFKNNVIMKVPFPHPGFMRDVYPGFLQLSGFMSMNLDRHVTAHRDFFQHLVEGDGDNAEKHRDFYDEYLAVMDLSAEFYLQTVETVFIEHSLPNGTMKHNGRTVDCTKVRRTALLTVEGEKDDITGRGQTRAAHDLCTSLPADMKAHYEQPNVGHYGVFNGSRWRAEIAPRVMDFIRSNRTDLPKKAPAAPVTAKKSAAPVATKKPAAPIATKKPAAPNAMKKPAAPVAVKKPAAAGKTKAAPKSGPLEKILLVKPDGVADDLKAISGVGPKLESALNEAGIFHFWQIASLTAEQIDALDSKLDFRGRIARDKWIGQARELSEKVS
;
A
#
# COMPACT_ATOMS: atom_id res chain seq x y z
N MET A 1 12.87 39.47 4.64
CA MET A 1 14.23 38.95 4.37
C MET A 1 14.24 37.42 4.23
N PHE A 2 13.23 36.83 3.57
CA PHE A 2 13.04 35.36 3.50
C PHE A 2 12.99 34.79 2.06
N SER A 3 13.12 35.61 1.01
CA SER A 3 13.04 35.14 -0.39
C SER A 3 14.40 34.91 -1.07
N LYS A 4 15.53 35.06 -0.36
CA LYS A 4 16.88 34.85 -0.92
C LYS A 4 17.46 33.44 -0.69
N PHE A 5 16.77 32.56 0.04
CA PHE A 5 17.19 31.17 0.24
C PHE A 5 16.68 30.19 -0.86
N ALA A 6 15.78 30.62 -1.74
CA ALA A 6 15.11 29.73 -2.71
C ALA A 6 15.84 29.56 -4.07
N ASN A 7 16.78 30.45 -4.43
CA ASN A 7 17.40 30.47 -5.77
C ASN A 7 18.83 29.88 -5.79
N GLY A 8 19.04 28.75 -5.10
CA GLY A 8 20.36 28.10 -4.95
C GLY A 8 20.48 26.65 -5.44
N ALA A 9 19.39 26.01 -5.84
CA ALA A 9 19.34 24.57 -6.15
C ALA A 9 19.82 24.21 -7.58
N GLY A 10 20.98 24.71 -7.98
CA GLY A 10 21.52 24.54 -9.34
C GLY A 10 23.04 24.57 -9.48
N GLY A 11 23.79 24.54 -8.37
CA GLY A 11 25.25 24.45 -8.36
C GLY A 11 25.71 23.48 -7.28
N GLY A 12 26.64 22.59 -7.62
CA GLY A 12 27.16 21.61 -6.68
C GLY A 12 27.91 22.26 -5.53
N LEU A 13 27.53 21.94 -4.29
CA LEU A 13 28.36 22.20 -3.12
C LEU A 13 29.33 21.03 -2.92
N GLU A 14 30.59 21.22 -3.29
CA GLU A 14 31.69 20.49 -2.61
C GLU A 14 31.75 20.99 -1.16
N LEU A 15 31.14 20.26 -0.22
CA LEU A 15 31.35 20.48 1.21
C LEU A 15 32.62 19.76 1.68
N LYS A 16 33.76 20.44 1.48
CA LYS A 16 35.00 20.11 2.19
C LYS A 16 34.99 20.72 3.60
N GLY A 17 34.84 19.87 4.60
CA GLY A 17 35.07 20.21 6.01
C GLY A 17 33.82 20.68 6.76
N ASP A 18 33.79 20.33 8.05
CA ASP A 18 32.80 20.66 9.08
C ASP A 18 31.36 20.19 8.78
N ALA A 19 31.02 19.03 9.36
CA ALA A 19 29.73 18.39 9.22
C ALA A 19 28.59 19.27 9.77
N PRO A 20 27.61 19.71 8.95
CA PRO A 20 26.33 20.13 9.50
C PRO A 20 25.71 18.95 10.26
N LEU A 21 24.97 19.24 11.34
CA LEU A 21 24.26 18.22 12.13
C LEU A 21 23.57 17.22 11.17
N PRO A 22 23.90 15.92 11.22
CA PRO A 22 23.32 14.95 10.29
C PRO A 22 21.80 15.05 10.33
N PHE A 23 21.14 14.97 9.18
CA PHE A 23 19.72 15.32 9.05
C PHE A 23 18.80 14.60 10.07
N TYR A 24 19.15 13.38 10.47
CA TYR A 24 18.52 12.66 11.58
C TYR A 24 18.57 13.44 12.93
N HIS A 25 19.70 14.00 13.33
CA HIS A 25 19.77 14.83 14.55
C HIS A 25 18.86 16.07 14.47
N LEU A 26 18.74 16.69 13.30
CA LEU A 26 17.81 17.82 13.09
C LEU A 26 16.35 17.38 13.18
N TYR A 27 16.03 16.19 12.64
CA TYR A 27 14.71 15.58 12.72
C TYR A 27 14.30 15.24 14.18
N GLU A 28 15.16 14.56 14.94
CA GLU A 28 14.91 14.28 16.36
C GLU A 28 14.82 15.55 17.20
N MET A 29 15.69 16.55 16.94
CA MET A 29 15.62 17.85 17.61
C MET A 29 14.30 18.57 17.31
N ASN A 30 13.80 18.53 16.06
CA ASN A 30 12.51 19.10 15.71
C ASN A 30 11.36 18.40 16.47
N HIS A 31 11.34 17.06 16.50
CA HIS A 31 10.33 16.32 17.25
C HIS A 31 10.35 16.61 18.76
N ALA A 32 11.55 16.76 19.35
CA ALA A 32 11.72 17.15 20.75
C ALA A 32 11.19 18.56 21.02
N VAL A 33 11.54 19.54 20.17
CA VAL A 33 11.04 20.93 20.26
C VAL A 33 9.52 20.99 20.07
N MET A 34 8.92 20.14 19.24
CA MET A 34 7.47 20.09 19.02
C MET A 34 6.69 19.33 20.10
N ALA A 35 7.34 18.59 21.01
CA ALA A 35 6.65 17.79 22.03
C ALA A 35 5.77 18.62 23.00
N PRO A 36 6.20 19.79 23.53
CA PRO A 36 5.35 20.62 24.40
C PRO A 36 4.16 21.22 23.67
N PHE A 37 4.33 21.62 22.41
CA PHE A 37 3.26 22.16 21.58
C PHE A 37 2.20 21.11 21.26
N ARG A 38 2.62 19.85 21.01
CA ARG A 38 1.71 18.70 20.87
C ARG A 38 0.90 18.45 22.14
N ALA A 39 1.56 18.37 23.29
CA ALA A 39 0.86 18.19 24.57
C ALA A 39 -0.19 19.29 24.83
N MET A 40 0.13 20.54 24.52
CA MET A 40 -0.82 21.66 24.60
C MET A 40 -1.98 21.52 23.60
N ALA A 41 -1.71 21.08 22.36
CA ALA A 41 -2.73 20.82 21.35
C ALA A 41 -3.68 19.68 21.77
N ASP A 42 -3.15 18.58 22.30
CA ASP A 42 -3.94 17.45 22.83
C ASP A 42 -4.82 17.87 24.02
N MET A 43 -4.26 18.61 24.99
CA MET A 43 -5.04 19.14 26.11
C MET A 43 -6.16 20.08 25.64
N THR A 44 -5.88 20.91 24.64
CA THR A 44 -6.88 21.83 24.05
C THR A 44 -7.95 21.06 23.28
N LYS A 45 -7.57 20.06 22.48
CA LYS A 45 -8.47 19.14 21.76
C LYS A 45 -9.39 18.42 22.74
N LEU A 46 -8.86 17.80 23.79
CA LEU A 46 -9.62 17.13 24.84
C LEU A 46 -10.60 18.09 25.55
N TYR A 47 -10.17 19.31 25.86
CA TYR A 47 -11.04 20.33 26.47
C TYR A 47 -12.23 20.69 25.56
N PHE A 48 -11.99 20.92 24.26
CA PHE A 48 -13.05 21.27 23.31
C PHE A 48 -13.84 20.07 22.77
N GLN A 49 -13.40 18.82 22.98
CA GLN A 49 -14.15 17.61 22.67
C GLN A 49 -14.96 17.07 23.87
N ASN A 50 -14.70 17.52 25.09
CA ASN A 50 -15.43 17.10 26.29
C ASN A 50 -16.93 17.50 26.20
N PRO A 51 -17.88 16.56 26.23
CA PRO A 51 -19.32 16.86 26.17
C PRO A 51 -19.84 17.73 27.32
N LEU A 52 -19.12 17.79 28.45
CA LEU A 52 -19.45 18.65 29.57
C LEU A 52 -19.04 20.13 29.36
N ASN A 53 -18.25 20.43 28.33
CA ASN A 53 -17.89 21.79 27.94
C ASN A 53 -18.92 22.35 26.95
N PRO A 54 -19.69 23.40 27.29
CA PRO A 54 -20.68 23.99 26.37
C PRO A 54 -20.09 24.47 25.04
N LEU A 55 -18.80 24.83 25.01
CA LEU A 55 -18.13 25.28 23.80
C LEU A 55 -17.93 24.15 22.78
N SER A 56 -17.91 22.87 23.19
CA SER A 56 -17.76 21.71 22.30
C SER A 56 -18.87 21.63 21.23
N HIS A 57 -20.08 22.11 21.58
CA HIS A 57 -21.22 22.13 20.68
C HIS A 57 -21.26 23.36 19.76
N THR A 58 -20.35 24.32 19.93
CA THR A 58 -20.25 25.51 19.06
C THR A 58 -19.38 25.25 17.83
N GLU A 59 -19.61 25.99 16.75
CA GLU A 59 -18.75 25.93 15.56
C GLU A 59 -17.32 26.34 15.89
N TYR A 60 -17.14 27.36 16.73
CA TYR A 60 -15.83 27.80 17.21
C TYR A 60 -15.06 26.68 17.92
N GLY A 61 -15.68 26.01 18.91
CA GLY A 61 -15.05 24.92 19.64
C GLY A 61 -14.71 23.73 18.75
N ARG A 62 -15.59 23.36 17.81
CA ARG A 62 -15.30 22.34 16.79
C ARG A 62 -14.12 22.74 15.89
N SER A 63 -14.05 23.99 15.44
CA SER A 63 -12.95 24.48 14.61
C SER A 63 -11.61 24.51 15.36
N VAL A 64 -11.61 24.89 16.64
CA VAL A 64 -10.40 24.84 17.49
C VAL A 64 -9.95 23.40 17.70
N ALA A 65 -10.86 22.48 18.06
CA ALA A 65 -10.54 21.06 18.22
C ALA A 65 -9.97 20.45 16.92
N ALA A 66 -10.56 20.76 15.76
CA ALA A 66 -10.07 20.31 14.46
C ALA A 66 -8.69 20.89 14.12
N GLY A 67 -8.44 22.18 14.42
CA GLY A 67 -7.13 22.80 14.23
C GLY A 67 -6.04 22.17 15.11
N CYS A 68 -6.35 21.90 16.38
CA CYS A 68 -5.46 21.17 17.30
C CYS A 68 -5.22 19.73 16.85
N GLU A 69 -6.23 19.04 16.31
CA GLU A 69 -6.09 17.70 15.74
C GLU A 69 -5.20 17.66 14.51
N VAL A 70 -5.33 18.63 13.58
CA VAL A 70 -4.42 18.73 12.44
C VAL A 70 -2.99 18.99 12.90
N LEU A 71 -2.78 19.90 13.87
CA LEU A 71 -1.45 20.19 14.42
C LEU A 71 -0.83 18.97 15.11
N GLU A 72 -1.60 18.22 15.91
CA GLU A 72 -1.12 16.99 16.54
C GLU A 72 -0.77 15.95 15.47
N ARG A 73 -1.72 15.55 14.62
CA ARG A 73 -1.51 14.52 13.59
C ARG A 73 -0.34 14.80 12.64
N THR A 74 -0.07 16.07 12.30
CA THR A 74 1.06 16.45 11.42
C THR A 74 2.42 16.53 12.11
N THR A 75 2.46 16.56 13.45
CA THR A 75 3.72 16.70 14.22
C THR A 75 4.01 15.50 15.13
N ARG A 76 3.05 14.58 15.26
CA ARG A 76 3.13 13.35 16.07
C ARG A 76 4.24 12.44 15.55
N ARG A 77 4.91 11.74 16.48
CA ARG A 77 5.68 10.54 16.18
C ARG A 77 4.74 9.35 16.31
N TYR A 78 4.53 8.62 15.23
CA TYR A 78 3.74 7.39 15.23
C TYR A 78 4.64 6.26 15.72
N GLY A 79 4.40 5.79 16.95
CA GLY A 79 5.07 4.61 17.49
C GLY A 79 4.43 3.32 16.97
N LYS A 80 5.08 2.19 17.24
CA LYS A 80 4.55 0.85 16.94
C LYS A 80 3.11 0.69 17.49
N PRO A 81 2.12 0.40 16.63
CA PRO A 81 0.76 0.11 17.07
C PRO A 81 0.68 -1.22 17.84
N GLU A 82 -0.42 -1.46 18.54
CA GLU A 82 -0.77 -2.80 19.05
C GLU A 82 -1.48 -3.62 17.95
N PHE A 83 -1.38 -4.95 17.99
CA PHE A 83 -2.28 -5.79 17.17
C PHE A 83 -3.70 -5.73 17.69
N GLY A 84 -3.92 -5.73 19.01
CA GLY A 84 -5.24 -5.49 19.59
C GLY A 84 -6.29 -6.57 19.23
N LEU A 85 -5.84 -7.73 18.79
CA LEU A 85 -6.67 -8.87 18.42
C LEU A 85 -7.08 -9.61 19.71
N LYS A 86 -8.10 -9.10 20.40
CA LYS A 86 -8.51 -9.59 21.73
C LYS A 86 -9.32 -10.88 21.71
N GLU A 87 -9.99 -11.18 20.59
CA GLU A 87 -10.90 -12.30 20.45
C GLU A 87 -10.99 -12.78 18.99
N THR A 88 -11.34 -14.04 18.79
CA THR A 88 -11.64 -14.62 17.48
C THR A 88 -12.77 -15.65 17.57
N SER A 89 -13.25 -16.15 16.43
CA SER A 89 -14.31 -17.17 16.36
C SER A 89 -13.74 -18.51 15.90
N VAL A 90 -13.65 -19.49 16.81
CA VAL A 90 -13.19 -20.84 16.50
C VAL A 90 -14.40 -21.78 16.49
N SER A 91 -14.68 -22.40 15.34
CA SER A 91 -15.84 -23.28 15.15
C SER A 91 -17.18 -22.65 15.58
N GLY A 92 -17.34 -21.33 15.41
CA GLY A 92 -18.54 -20.58 15.77
C GLY A 92 -18.62 -20.16 17.24
N VAL A 93 -17.66 -20.54 18.08
CA VAL A 93 -17.54 -20.11 19.48
C VAL A 93 -16.52 -18.98 19.57
N ARG A 94 -16.86 -17.91 20.28
CA ARG A 94 -15.94 -16.80 20.52
C ARG A 94 -14.94 -17.18 21.62
N VAL A 95 -13.66 -16.99 21.36
CA VAL A 95 -12.55 -17.29 22.28
C VAL A 95 -11.61 -16.09 22.40
N PRO A 96 -10.95 -15.86 23.55
CA PRO A 96 -9.93 -14.83 23.67
C PRO A 96 -8.71 -15.20 22.83
N VAL A 97 -7.91 -14.18 22.49
CA VAL A 97 -6.63 -14.33 21.82
C VAL A 97 -5.55 -13.61 22.64
N HIS A 98 -4.39 -14.24 22.75
CA HIS A 98 -3.24 -13.76 23.50
C HIS A 98 -2.01 -13.68 22.60
N GLU A 99 -1.27 -12.57 22.68
CA GLU A 99 -0.06 -12.31 21.90
C GLU A 99 1.16 -12.76 22.73
N ASN A 100 1.78 -13.88 22.37
CA ASN A 100 2.90 -14.47 23.09
C ASN A 100 4.17 -14.41 22.22
N ILE A 101 5.27 -13.87 22.74
CA ILE A 101 6.59 -14.02 22.09
C ILE A 101 7.11 -15.43 22.40
N VAL A 102 7.21 -16.28 21.37
CA VAL A 102 7.55 -17.71 21.52
C VAL A 102 8.98 -18.05 21.06
N TRP A 103 9.59 -17.17 20.28
CA TRP A 103 11.00 -17.21 19.86
C TRP A 103 11.46 -15.76 19.67
N SER A 104 12.75 -15.49 19.89
CA SER A 104 13.31 -14.14 19.80
C SER A 104 14.79 -14.18 19.40
N ARG A 105 15.20 -13.19 18.60
CA ARG A 105 16.58 -12.82 18.26
C ARG A 105 16.68 -11.29 18.17
N PRO A 106 17.87 -10.67 18.22
CA PRO A 106 18.01 -9.21 18.37
C PRO A 106 17.25 -8.34 17.37
N PHE A 107 16.98 -8.83 16.16
CA PHE A 107 16.25 -8.10 15.11
C PHE A 107 14.80 -8.57 14.90
N CYS A 108 14.31 -9.61 15.58
CA CYS A 108 12.98 -10.17 15.32
C CYS A 108 12.44 -10.98 16.50
N ASP A 109 11.20 -10.69 16.89
CA ASP A 109 10.39 -11.56 17.74
C ASP A 109 9.43 -12.39 16.88
N LEU A 110 9.19 -13.64 17.27
CA LEU A 110 8.12 -14.46 16.70
C LEU A 110 6.92 -14.42 17.63
N ILE A 111 5.84 -13.76 17.21
CA ILE A 111 4.58 -13.71 17.96
C ILE A 111 3.72 -14.90 17.56
N HIS A 112 3.29 -15.67 18.56
CA HIS A 112 2.19 -16.62 18.47
C HIS A 112 0.90 -15.94 18.95
N PHE A 113 -0.14 -15.98 18.12
CA PHE A 113 -1.48 -15.51 18.48
C PHE A 113 -2.27 -16.68 19.07
N GLU A 114 -1.99 -17.01 20.32
CA GLU A 114 -2.60 -18.13 21.04
C GLU A 114 -4.11 -17.90 21.19
N ARG A 115 -4.90 -18.88 20.74
CA ARG A 115 -6.37 -18.86 20.84
C ARG A 115 -6.77 -19.65 22.09
N GLY A 116 -7.56 -19.04 22.98
CA GLY A 116 -8.02 -19.65 24.24
C GLY A 116 -9.04 -20.80 24.07
N VAL A 117 -8.63 -21.87 23.39
CA VAL A 117 -9.46 -23.05 23.10
C VAL A 117 -9.27 -24.12 24.17
N THR A 118 -10.37 -24.75 24.60
CA THR A 118 -10.36 -25.75 25.70
C THR A 118 -10.02 -27.18 25.26
N LYS A 119 -9.77 -27.39 23.97
CA LYS A 119 -9.41 -28.68 23.39
C LYS A 119 -8.26 -28.48 22.41
N GLN A 120 -7.31 -29.40 22.37
CA GLN A 120 -6.32 -29.42 21.29
C GLN A 120 -7.02 -29.58 19.93
N ARG A 121 -6.52 -28.85 18.95
CA ARG A 121 -7.00 -28.81 17.57
C ARG A 121 -5.83 -29.09 16.65
N ASN A 122 -6.05 -29.89 15.62
CA ASN A 122 -5.07 -30.07 14.55
C ASN A 122 -5.28 -29.03 13.44
N ASP A 123 -5.24 -27.75 13.81
CA ASP A 123 -5.23 -26.64 12.84
C ASP A 123 -3.81 -26.47 12.26
N PRO A 124 -3.64 -26.07 10.99
CA PRO A 124 -2.32 -25.90 10.40
C PRO A 124 -1.55 -24.74 11.04
N LYS A 125 -0.25 -24.94 11.26
CA LYS A 125 0.67 -23.90 11.77
C LYS A 125 1.12 -23.00 10.62
N ILE A 126 0.80 -21.71 10.67
CA ILE A 126 1.14 -20.74 9.64
C ILE A 126 2.16 -19.73 10.19
N LEU A 127 3.34 -19.66 9.56
CA LEU A 127 4.32 -18.60 9.74
C LEU A 127 4.05 -17.50 8.71
N ILE A 128 3.57 -16.34 9.17
CA ILE A 128 3.47 -15.13 8.38
C ILE A 128 4.81 -14.38 8.49
N VAL A 129 5.46 -14.17 7.35
CA VAL A 129 6.68 -13.37 7.26
C VAL A 129 6.28 -11.97 6.79
N ALA A 130 6.24 -11.04 7.75
CA ALA A 130 5.85 -9.65 7.55
C ALA A 130 6.97 -8.86 6.85
N PRO A 131 6.63 -7.87 6.00
CA PRO A 131 7.63 -7.05 5.30
C PRO A 131 8.41 -6.14 6.25
N MET A 132 9.71 -6.02 6.02
CA MET A 132 10.56 -4.97 6.57
C MET A 132 10.62 -3.75 5.64
N SER A 133 9.54 -3.45 4.93
CA SER A 133 9.45 -2.28 4.02
C SER A 133 9.21 -0.98 4.79
N GLY A 134 9.95 -0.75 5.88
CA GLY A 134 9.89 0.47 6.70
C GLY A 134 8.77 0.56 7.73
N HIS A 135 7.94 -0.47 7.88
CA HIS A 135 6.73 -0.45 8.72
C HIS A 135 6.68 -1.64 9.67
N TYR A 136 5.91 -1.51 10.76
CA TYR A 136 5.70 -2.60 11.72
C TYR A 136 4.74 -3.68 11.19
N ALA A 137 4.88 -4.91 11.69
CA ALA A 137 4.07 -6.06 11.30
C ALA A 137 2.56 -5.89 11.56
N THR A 138 2.14 -4.88 12.33
CA THR A 138 0.74 -4.48 12.55
C THR A 138 -0.03 -4.14 11.27
N LEU A 139 0.65 -3.74 10.18
CA LEU A 139 0.00 -3.59 8.87
C LEU A 139 -0.66 -4.89 8.37
N LEU A 140 -0.25 -6.05 8.89
CA LEU A 140 -0.85 -7.35 8.62
C LEU A 140 -1.88 -7.80 9.68
N ARG A 141 -2.38 -6.90 10.54
CA ARG A 141 -3.41 -7.22 11.55
C ARG A 141 -4.62 -7.92 10.91
N GLY A 142 -5.13 -7.38 9.80
CA GLY A 142 -6.26 -7.98 9.07
C GLY A 142 -5.90 -9.28 8.35
N THR A 143 -4.62 -9.52 8.08
CA THR A 143 -4.10 -10.80 7.59
C THR A 143 -4.21 -11.87 8.70
N VAL A 144 -3.72 -11.56 9.90
CA VAL A 144 -3.83 -12.41 11.09
C VAL A 144 -5.29 -12.66 11.47
N GLU A 145 -6.11 -11.60 11.56
CA GLU A 145 -7.54 -11.66 11.91
C GLU A 145 -8.32 -12.66 11.04
N ALA A 146 -8.04 -12.68 9.73
CA ALA A 146 -8.72 -13.59 8.79
C ALA A 146 -8.33 -15.07 8.96
N LEU A 147 -7.10 -15.34 9.42
CA LEU A 147 -6.54 -16.69 9.52
C LEU A 147 -6.81 -17.34 10.89
N LEU A 148 -6.86 -16.55 11.96
CA LEU A 148 -7.13 -16.99 13.34
C LEU A 148 -8.31 -17.97 13.51
N PRO A 149 -9.47 -17.81 12.84
CA PRO A 149 -10.58 -18.76 12.94
C PRO A 149 -10.24 -20.20 12.51
N ASN A 150 -9.19 -20.39 11.70
CA ASN A 150 -8.95 -21.59 10.91
C ASN A 150 -7.51 -22.15 10.98
N ALA A 151 -6.57 -21.43 11.59
CA ALA A 151 -5.14 -21.75 11.63
C ALA A 151 -4.53 -21.43 13.01
N ASP A 152 -3.39 -22.04 13.32
CA ASP A 152 -2.53 -21.63 14.43
C ASP A 152 -1.48 -20.65 13.88
N VAL A 153 -1.56 -19.37 14.28
CA VAL A 153 -0.91 -18.27 13.57
C VAL A 153 0.30 -17.75 14.33
N TYR A 154 1.43 -17.73 13.64
CA TYR A 154 2.70 -17.18 14.07
C TYR A 154 3.11 -16.07 13.10
N MET A 155 3.72 -14.99 13.57
CA MET A 155 4.18 -13.89 12.71
C MET A 155 5.51 -13.30 13.15
N THR A 156 6.37 -13.01 12.17
CA THR A 156 7.61 -12.26 12.39
C THR A 156 7.31 -10.81 12.72
N ASP A 157 7.85 -10.31 13.83
CA ASP A 157 7.70 -8.94 14.28
C ASP A 157 9.08 -8.31 14.42
N TRP A 158 9.48 -7.62 13.36
CA TRP A 158 10.83 -7.09 13.19
C TRP A 158 11.08 -5.89 14.10
N ILE A 159 12.28 -5.84 14.68
CA ILE A 159 12.69 -4.79 15.60
C ILE A 159 13.28 -3.63 14.81
N ASP A 160 12.77 -2.43 15.11
CA ASP A 160 13.25 -1.14 14.61
C ASP A 160 14.77 -1.01 14.83
N ALA A 161 15.55 -0.88 13.74
CA ALA A 161 17.00 -1.05 13.81
C ALA A 161 17.70 -0.02 14.73
N ARG A 162 17.10 1.16 14.95
CA ARG A 162 17.62 2.14 15.93
C ARG A 162 17.51 1.68 17.39
N MET A 163 16.69 0.67 17.66
CA MET A 163 16.52 0.06 18.97
C MET A 163 17.44 -1.15 19.20
N VAL A 164 18.15 -1.61 18.17
CA VAL A 164 19.08 -2.76 18.26
C VAL A 164 20.52 -2.27 18.46
N PRO A 165 21.16 -2.52 19.63
CA PRO A 165 22.52 -2.10 19.92
C PRO A 165 23.53 -2.56 18.86
N VAL A 166 24.59 -1.78 18.62
CA VAL A 166 25.64 -2.13 17.63
C VAL A 166 26.40 -3.41 17.99
N GLN A 167 26.39 -3.80 19.26
CA GLN A 167 27.04 -5.01 19.79
C GLN A 167 26.32 -6.30 19.38
N GLU A 168 25.02 -6.23 19.05
CA GLU A 168 24.22 -7.36 18.54
C GLU A 168 24.57 -7.71 17.08
N GLY A 169 25.60 -7.07 16.51
CA GLY A 169 26.11 -7.37 15.19
C GLY A 169 25.36 -6.69 14.05
N LYS A 170 25.43 -7.31 12.88
CA LYS A 170 24.79 -6.86 11.65
C LYS A 170 23.47 -7.58 11.44
N PHE A 171 22.69 -7.08 10.50
CA PHE A 171 21.52 -7.76 9.98
C PHE A 171 21.40 -7.43 8.51
N ASP A 172 21.59 -8.44 7.67
CA ASP A 172 21.49 -8.34 6.22
C ASP A 172 20.44 -9.31 5.63
N LEU A 173 20.41 -9.50 4.30
CA LEU A 173 19.44 -10.39 3.65
C LEU A 173 19.75 -11.87 3.91
N ASP A 174 21.01 -12.24 4.14
CA ASP A 174 21.40 -13.60 4.49
C ASP A 174 21.00 -13.92 5.94
N ASP A 175 21.17 -12.95 6.86
CA ASP A 175 20.63 -13.02 8.23
C ASP A 175 19.10 -13.19 8.20
N TYR A 176 18.38 -12.42 7.37
CA TYR A 176 16.93 -12.53 7.22
C TYR A 176 16.50 -13.96 6.82
N ILE A 177 17.23 -14.58 5.88
CA ILE A 177 17.00 -15.96 5.44
C ILE A 177 17.26 -16.93 6.60
N ASP A 178 18.38 -16.79 7.33
CA ASP A 178 18.70 -17.65 8.47
C ASP A 178 17.71 -17.50 9.65
N TYR A 179 17.08 -16.33 9.81
CA TYR A 179 15.99 -16.10 10.75
C TYR A 179 14.73 -16.88 10.33
N ILE A 180 14.33 -16.84 9.04
CA ILE A 180 13.20 -17.65 8.53
C ILE A 180 13.47 -19.15 8.76
N VAL A 181 14.65 -19.65 8.38
CA VAL A 181 15.02 -21.06 8.56
C VAL A 181 14.96 -21.44 10.05
N SER A 182 15.49 -20.60 10.94
CA SER A 182 15.45 -20.86 12.39
C SER A 182 14.04 -20.86 12.97
N MET A 183 13.10 -20.07 12.42
CA MET A 183 11.71 -20.06 12.85
C MET A 183 10.94 -21.26 12.30
N LEU A 184 11.23 -21.71 11.08
CA LEU A 184 10.69 -22.97 10.53
C LEU A 184 11.19 -24.19 11.32
N HIS A 185 12.46 -24.20 11.73
CA HIS A 185 13.01 -25.20 12.66
C HIS A 185 12.30 -25.20 14.01
N TYR A 186 11.99 -24.02 14.57
CA TYR A 186 11.25 -23.89 15.82
C TYR A 186 9.82 -24.43 15.70
N LEU A 187 9.11 -24.12 14.61
CA LEU A 187 7.76 -24.63 14.34
C LEU A 187 7.73 -26.11 13.98
N GLY A 188 8.83 -26.65 13.46
CA GLY A 188 8.98 -28.06 13.08
C GLY A 188 8.20 -28.45 11.82
N PRO A 189 7.96 -29.76 11.62
CA PRO A 189 7.33 -30.29 10.40
C PRO A 189 5.84 -29.94 10.32
N ASP A 190 5.24 -30.06 9.13
CA ASP A 190 3.87 -29.60 8.81
C ASP A 190 3.63 -28.12 9.20
N SER A 191 4.65 -27.29 8.96
CA SER A 191 4.54 -25.83 8.97
C SER A 191 4.21 -25.30 7.57
N HIS A 192 3.58 -24.14 7.52
CA HIS A 192 3.19 -23.46 6.27
C HIS A 192 3.71 -22.02 6.33
N VAL A 193 4.36 -21.52 5.28
CA VAL A 193 4.94 -20.17 5.26
C VAL A 193 4.21 -19.24 4.29
N LEU A 194 4.00 -18.00 4.72
CA LEU A 194 3.30 -16.94 3.98
C LEU A 194 4.21 -15.70 3.91
N GLY A 195 4.83 -15.45 2.75
CA GLY A 195 5.63 -14.25 2.48
C GLY A 195 4.75 -13.15 1.87
N VAL A 196 4.77 -11.95 2.46
CA VAL A 196 3.86 -10.85 2.07
C VAL A 196 4.64 -9.61 1.61
N CYS A 197 4.58 -9.30 0.31
CA CYS A 197 5.40 -8.30 -0.36
C CYS A 197 6.90 -8.69 -0.35
N GLN A 198 7.76 -7.78 0.10
CA GLN A 198 9.22 -7.86 0.14
C GLN A 198 9.83 -9.19 0.64
N PRO A 199 9.28 -9.88 1.67
CA PRO A 199 9.80 -11.16 2.16
C PRO A 199 9.59 -12.33 1.19
N SER A 200 8.85 -12.18 0.10
CA SER A 200 8.64 -13.27 -0.85
C SER A 200 9.95 -13.80 -1.43
N VAL A 201 10.94 -12.91 -1.64
CA VAL A 201 12.29 -13.27 -2.09
C VAL A 201 13.04 -14.10 -1.02
N PRO A 202 13.26 -13.61 0.22
CA PRO A 202 13.96 -14.40 1.23
C PRO A 202 13.18 -15.64 1.70
N VAL A 203 11.84 -15.67 1.62
CA VAL A 203 11.05 -16.90 1.88
C VAL A 203 11.32 -17.95 0.81
N LEU A 204 11.30 -17.58 -0.48
CA LEU A 204 11.66 -18.50 -1.56
C LEU A 204 13.12 -18.97 -1.44
N ALA A 205 14.04 -18.08 -1.11
CA ALA A 205 15.44 -18.42 -0.88
C ALA A 205 15.63 -19.36 0.33
N ALA A 206 14.97 -19.11 1.46
CA ALA A 206 15.00 -19.97 2.64
C ALA A 206 14.50 -21.38 2.33
N VAL A 207 13.36 -21.50 1.63
CA VAL A 207 12.81 -22.81 1.22
C VAL A 207 13.77 -23.54 0.26
N ALA A 208 14.33 -22.84 -0.73
CA ALA A 208 15.32 -23.43 -1.64
C ALA A 208 16.58 -23.93 -0.93
N VAL A 209 17.09 -23.16 0.04
CA VAL A 209 18.25 -23.52 0.88
C VAL A 209 17.93 -24.71 1.80
N MET A 210 16.72 -24.80 2.36
CA MET A 210 16.29 -25.95 3.16
C MET A 210 16.12 -27.21 2.30
N GLU A 211 15.57 -27.08 1.09
CA GLU A 211 15.39 -28.21 0.16
C GLU A 211 16.73 -28.74 -0.39
N ASP A 212 17.71 -27.87 -0.67
CA ASP A 212 19.06 -28.28 -1.08
C ASP A 212 19.81 -29.04 0.04
N ARG A 213 19.48 -28.73 1.31
CA ARG A 213 20.02 -29.40 2.51
C ARG A 213 19.23 -30.65 2.92
N GLU A 214 18.20 -31.04 2.16
CA GLU A 214 17.25 -32.13 2.48
C GLU A 214 16.58 -31.98 3.86
N ASP A 215 16.38 -30.74 4.31
CA ASP A 215 15.95 -30.39 5.66
C ASP A 215 14.61 -31.07 6.04
N PRO A 216 14.49 -31.71 7.22
CA PRO A 216 13.26 -32.36 7.67
C PRO A 216 12.16 -31.37 8.11
N TYR A 217 12.50 -30.10 8.34
CA TYR A 217 11.59 -29.05 8.81
C TYR A 217 11.21 -28.06 7.71
N VAL A 218 11.45 -28.41 6.44
CA VAL A 218 10.93 -27.64 5.30
C VAL A 218 9.40 -27.51 5.40
N PRO A 219 8.81 -26.33 5.15
CA PRO A 219 7.36 -26.17 5.20
C PRO A 219 6.66 -27.02 4.14
N SER A 220 5.46 -27.49 4.43
CA SER A 220 4.63 -28.25 3.47
C SER A 220 4.09 -27.35 2.36
N THR A 221 3.89 -26.06 2.64
CA THR A 221 3.50 -25.07 1.63
C THR A 221 4.21 -23.74 1.82
N MET A 222 4.50 -23.08 0.70
CA MET A 222 4.94 -21.70 0.59
C MET A 222 3.88 -20.92 -0.19
N THR A 223 3.40 -19.82 0.39
CA THR A 223 2.54 -18.86 -0.30
C THR A 223 3.27 -17.51 -0.40
N LEU A 224 3.36 -16.96 -1.61
CA LEU A 224 4.02 -15.69 -1.90
C LEU A 224 2.97 -14.71 -2.42
N MET A 225 2.86 -13.52 -1.82
CA MET A 225 1.79 -12.56 -2.13
C MET A 225 2.35 -11.19 -2.48
N GLY A 226 2.11 -10.71 -3.72
CA GLY A 226 2.59 -9.40 -4.19
C GLY A 226 4.10 -9.21 -4.04
N GLY A 227 4.88 -10.26 -4.30
CA GLY A 227 6.33 -10.31 -4.08
C GLY A 227 7.18 -9.99 -5.31
N PRO A 228 8.26 -9.19 -5.18
CA PRO A 228 9.15 -8.83 -6.30
C PRO A 228 10.14 -9.97 -6.62
N ILE A 229 9.66 -11.14 -7.07
CA ILE A 229 10.55 -12.29 -7.39
C ILE A 229 11.34 -12.05 -8.68
N ASP A 230 10.73 -11.44 -9.71
CA ASP A 230 11.43 -10.95 -10.89
C ASP A 230 10.93 -9.58 -11.33
N THR A 231 11.58 -8.52 -10.84
CA THR A 231 11.25 -7.11 -11.10
C THR A 231 11.44 -6.65 -12.56
N ARG A 232 11.98 -7.51 -13.44
CA ARG A 232 12.06 -7.27 -14.90
C ARG A 232 10.73 -7.54 -15.61
N VAL A 233 9.87 -8.36 -15.01
CA VAL A 233 8.52 -8.65 -15.52
C VAL A 233 7.62 -7.47 -15.15
N ALA A 234 7.04 -6.79 -16.15
CA ALA A 234 6.18 -5.62 -15.95
C ALA A 234 6.75 -4.61 -14.92
N PRO A 235 7.91 -3.98 -15.21
CA PRO A 235 8.59 -3.11 -14.24
C PRO A 235 7.72 -1.93 -13.82
N THR A 236 7.80 -1.58 -12.54
CA THR A 236 7.09 -0.45 -11.92
C THR A 236 8.04 0.73 -11.71
N ALA A 237 7.51 1.91 -11.36
CA ALA A 237 8.32 3.11 -11.16
C ALA A 237 9.38 2.96 -10.03
N VAL A 238 9.14 2.05 -9.08
CA VAL A 238 10.10 1.69 -8.02
C VAL A 238 11.33 0.98 -8.62
N ASN A 239 11.09 0.07 -9.57
CA ASN A 239 12.13 -0.72 -10.23
C ASN A 239 13.03 0.19 -11.09
N ASP A 240 12.42 1.09 -11.88
CA ASP A 240 13.14 2.07 -12.70
C ASP A 240 14.02 3.01 -11.85
N LEU A 241 13.54 3.41 -10.66
CA LEU A 241 14.31 4.25 -9.74
C LEU A 241 15.54 3.53 -9.20
N ALA A 242 15.40 2.26 -8.80
CA ALA A 242 16.52 1.46 -8.29
C ALA A 242 17.63 1.30 -9.34
N VAL A 243 17.27 0.90 -10.56
CA VAL A 243 18.21 0.69 -11.68
C VAL A 243 18.86 2.00 -12.13
N SER A 244 18.10 3.09 -12.23
CA SER A 244 18.64 4.38 -12.72
C SER A 244 19.55 5.11 -11.73
N LYS A 245 19.45 4.82 -10.42
CA LYS A 245 20.32 5.42 -9.39
C LYS A 245 21.56 4.59 -9.10
N GLY A 246 21.45 3.25 -9.13
CA GLY A 246 22.54 2.36 -8.72
C GLY A 246 22.83 2.40 -7.21
N ILE A 247 23.56 1.39 -6.73
CA ILE A 247 23.73 1.15 -5.29
C ILE A 247 24.50 2.26 -4.55
N ASP A 248 25.53 2.83 -5.18
CA ASP A 248 26.34 3.91 -4.60
C ASP A 248 25.51 5.17 -4.33
N TRP A 249 24.48 5.45 -5.12
CA TRP A 249 23.61 6.58 -4.86
C TRP A 249 22.83 6.36 -3.55
N PHE A 250 22.19 5.20 -3.37
CA PHE A 250 21.46 4.89 -2.14
C PHE A 250 22.39 4.94 -0.91
N LYS A 251 23.54 4.28 -0.98
CA LYS A 251 24.55 4.24 0.08
C LYS A 251 24.98 5.65 0.55
N ASN A 252 25.13 6.59 -0.37
CA ASN A 252 25.60 7.94 -0.07
C ASN A 252 24.46 8.95 0.25
N ASN A 253 23.20 8.65 -0.08
CA ASN A 253 22.09 9.62 0.03
C ASN A 253 21.03 9.25 1.08
N VAL A 254 20.82 7.97 1.40
CA VAL A 254 19.74 7.55 2.32
C VAL A 254 20.21 6.85 3.59
N ILE A 255 21.50 6.51 3.70
CA ILE A 255 22.05 5.92 4.92
C ILE A 255 22.48 7.01 5.91
N MET A 256 22.07 6.85 7.17
CA MET A 256 22.42 7.75 8.27
C MET A 256 22.79 6.97 9.52
N LYS A 257 23.52 7.61 10.43
CA LYS A 257 23.80 7.05 11.75
C LYS A 257 22.67 7.35 12.73
N VAL A 258 22.27 6.33 13.48
CA VAL A 258 21.31 6.46 14.58
C VAL A 258 21.86 7.43 15.63
N PRO A 259 21.10 8.47 16.04
CA PRO A 259 21.54 9.44 17.02
C PRO A 259 21.33 8.97 18.47
N PHE A 260 22.10 9.52 19.40
CA PHE A 260 21.85 9.38 20.83
C PHE A 260 20.50 10.04 21.18
N PRO A 261 19.65 9.46 22.06
CA PRO A 261 19.92 8.38 23.02
C PRO A 261 19.45 6.98 22.59
N HIS A 262 19.16 6.73 21.32
CA HIS A 262 18.63 5.43 20.89
C HIS A 262 19.64 4.29 21.14
N PRO A 263 19.21 3.06 21.55
CA PRO A 263 20.12 1.96 21.87
C PRO A 263 21.08 1.57 20.74
N GLY A 264 20.61 1.65 19.49
CA GLY A 264 21.41 1.44 18.28
C GLY A 264 22.32 2.60 17.89
N PHE A 265 22.65 3.52 18.81
CA PHE A 265 23.52 4.67 18.55
C PHE A 265 24.75 4.31 17.70
N MET A 266 25.05 5.12 16.68
CA MET A 266 26.10 4.93 15.67
C MET A 266 25.88 3.78 14.65
N ARG A 267 24.84 2.95 14.78
CA ARG A 267 24.43 1.99 13.73
C ARG A 267 24.09 2.76 12.45
N ASP A 268 24.54 2.24 11.32
CA ASP A 268 24.13 2.72 10.00
C ASP A 268 22.76 2.13 9.65
N VAL A 269 21.81 3.02 9.34
CA VAL A 269 20.42 2.66 9.03
C VAL A 269 19.91 3.44 7.82
N TYR A 270 18.88 2.92 7.16
CA TYR A 270 17.96 3.72 6.35
C TYR A 270 16.79 4.15 7.24
N PRO A 271 16.71 5.43 7.66
CA PRO A 271 15.71 5.87 8.64
C PRO A 271 14.27 5.79 8.12
N GLY A 272 13.33 5.41 8.98
CA GLY A 272 11.90 5.31 8.63
C GLY A 272 11.32 6.63 8.12
N PHE A 273 11.73 7.77 8.68
CA PHE A 273 11.28 9.08 8.21
C PHE A 273 11.80 9.42 6.81
N LEU A 274 12.98 8.89 6.40
CA LEU A 274 13.46 9.00 5.02
C LEU A 274 12.75 8.04 4.08
N GLN A 275 12.16 6.95 4.57
CA GLN A 275 11.35 6.05 3.75
C GLN A 275 10.04 6.73 3.36
N LEU A 276 9.37 7.40 4.32
CA LEU A 276 8.27 8.32 4.03
C LEU A 276 8.73 9.46 3.11
N SER A 277 9.78 10.20 3.49
CA SER A 277 10.17 11.40 2.76
C SER A 277 10.87 11.14 1.42
N GLY A 278 11.40 9.93 1.19
CA GLY A 278 12.08 9.52 -0.03
C GLY A 278 11.10 9.40 -1.19
N PHE A 279 9.96 8.75 -0.95
CA PHE A 279 8.79 8.82 -1.83
C PHE A 279 8.27 10.25 -1.98
N MET A 280 8.24 11.04 -0.90
CA MET A 280 7.74 12.42 -0.96
C MET A 280 8.66 13.33 -1.81
N SER A 281 9.98 13.16 -1.76
CA SER A 281 10.97 14.12 -2.29
C SER A 281 10.87 14.45 -3.79
N MET A 282 10.06 13.72 -4.56
CA MET A 282 9.68 14.08 -5.92
C MET A 282 8.60 15.20 -5.97
N ASN A 283 9.08 16.46 -5.89
CA ASN A 283 8.41 17.75 -6.14
C ASN A 283 7.67 18.39 -4.96
N LEU A 284 8.18 19.58 -4.57
CA LEU A 284 7.72 20.51 -3.51
C LEU A 284 6.17 20.49 -3.32
N ASP A 285 5.51 20.77 -4.45
CA ASP A 285 4.07 21.05 -4.55
C ASP A 285 3.20 19.82 -4.85
N ARG A 286 3.79 18.65 -5.13
CA ARG A 286 3.02 17.40 -5.34
C ARG A 286 2.72 16.66 -4.02
N HIS A 287 3.35 17.03 -2.92
CA HIS A 287 3.42 16.21 -1.71
C HIS A 287 2.09 15.79 -1.08
N VAL A 288 1.08 16.68 -1.04
CA VAL A 288 -0.22 16.34 -0.41
C VAL A 288 -1.07 15.47 -1.33
N THR A 289 -1.08 15.77 -2.63
CA THR A 289 -1.87 15.03 -3.62
C THR A 289 -1.24 13.66 -3.90
N ALA A 290 0.06 13.58 -4.14
CA ALA A 290 0.75 12.31 -4.41
C ALA A 290 0.69 11.34 -3.22
N HIS A 291 0.78 11.83 -1.97
CA HIS A 291 0.56 10.99 -0.79
C HIS A 291 -0.87 10.45 -0.74
N ARG A 292 -1.87 11.27 -1.08
CA ARG A 292 -3.27 10.84 -1.11
C ARG A 292 -3.53 9.84 -2.25
N ASP A 293 -2.99 10.09 -3.44
CA ASP A 293 -3.20 9.26 -4.62
C ASP A 293 -2.51 7.91 -4.46
N PHE A 294 -1.25 7.88 -4.00
CA PHE A 294 -0.53 6.63 -3.68
C PHE A 294 -1.25 5.81 -2.60
N PHE A 295 -1.67 6.47 -1.52
CA PHE A 295 -2.48 5.83 -0.48
C PHE A 295 -3.81 5.28 -1.04
N GLN A 296 -4.47 6.03 -1.91
CA GLN A 296 -5.72 5.64 -2.54
C GLN A 296 -5.54 4.47 -3.53
N HIS A 297 -4.38 4.35 -4.18
CA HIS A 297 -4.02 3.18 -5.00
C HIS A 297 -3.73 1.94 -4.15
N LEU A 298 -3.00 2.08 -3.03
CA LEU A 298 -2.76 0.97 -2.09
C LEU A 298 -4.06 0.30 -1.63
N VAL A 299 -5.07 1.11 -1.24
CA VAL A 299 -6.38 0.62 -0.77
C VAL A 299 -7.43 0.50 -1.89
N GLU A 300 -7.07 0.66 -3.16
CA GLU A 300 -8.05 0.71 -4.25
C GLU A 300 -8.78 -0.63 -4.41
N GLY A 301 -10.11 -0.59 -4.27
CA GLY A 301 -10.97 -1.77 -4.43
C GLY A 301 -10.99 -2.71 -3.22
N ASP A 302 -10.36 -2.35 -2.09
CA ASP A 302 -10.31 -3.17 -0.88
C ASP A 302 -11.70 -3.43 -0.25
N GLY A 303 -12.68 -2.57 -0.53
CA GLY A 303 -14.07 -2.64 -0.09
C GLY A 303 -14.32 -2.22 1.37
N ASP A 304 -13.34 -1.63 2.05
CA ASP A 304 -13.48 -1.13 3.43
C ASP A 304 -13.96 0.35 3.47
N ASN A 305 -14.07 0.92 4.68
CA ASN A 305 -14.66 2.25 4.89
C ASN A 305 -13.61 3.32 5.25
N ALA A 306 -14.02 4.59 5.19
CA ALA A 306 -13.14 5.73 5.48
C ALA A 306 -12.53 5.75 6.89
N GLU A 307 -13.15 5.09 7.88
CA GLU A 307 -12.60 4.96 9.23
C GLU A 307 -11.45 3.96 9.28
N LYS A 308 -11.63 2.77 8.69
CA LYS A 308 -10.54 1.79 8.50
C LYS A 308 -9.39 2.34 7.68
N HIS A 309 -9.67 3.17 6.67
CA HIS A 309 -8.61 3.88 5.95
C HIS A 309 -7.85 4.87 6.84
N ARG A 310 -8.52 5.58 7.76
CA ARG A 310 -7.82 6.45 8.73
C ARG A 310 -6.93 5.65 9.68
N ASP A 311 -7.42 4.52 10.17
CA ASP A 311 -6.65 3.69 11.10
C ASP A 311 -5.44 3.06 10.37
N PHE A 312 -5.61 2.59 9.11
CA PHE A 312 -4.51 2.17 8.24
C PHE A 312 -3.52 3.31 7.92
N TYR A 313 -3.99 4.55 7.76
CA TYR A 313 -3.13 5.72 7.57
C TYR A 313 -2.24 5.99 8.79
N ASP A 314 -2.81 5.90 10.01
CA ASP A 314 -2.07 6.08 11.26
C ASP A 314 -1.03 4.96 11.47
N GLU A 315 -1.27 3.75 10.95
CA GLU A 315 -0.29 2.65 10.91
C GLU A 315 0.76 2.80 9.81
N TYR A 316 0.38 3.31 8.64
CA TYR A 316 1.30 3.57 7.54
C TYR A 316 2.29 4.68 7.91
N LEU A 317 1.90 5.64 8.76
CA LEU A 317 2.85 6.60 9.32
C LEU A 317 3.74 6.03 10.45
N ALA A 318 3.42 4.85 10.99
CA ALA A 318 4.22 4.18 12.02
C ALA A 318 5.41 3.43 11.39
N VAL A 319 6.48 4.17 11.15
CA VAL A 319 7.68 3.68 10.46
C VAL A 319 8.86 3.36 11.39
N MET A 320 9.67 2.40 10.94
CA MET A 320 10.87 1.89 11.60
C MET A 320 12.12 2.08 10.74
N ASP A 321 13.27 2.17 11.38
CA ASP A 321 14.57 2.22 10.71
C ASP A 321 14.98 0.81 10.28
N LEU A 322 15.61 0.69 9.11
CA LEU A 322 16.17 -0.57 8.59
C LEU A 322 17.69 -0.55 8.73
N SER A 323 18.33 -1.69 9.01
CA SER A 323 19.80 -1.79 8.93
C SER A 323 20.28 -1.45 7.52
N ALA A 324 21.37 -0.70 7.42
CA ALA A 324 21.94 -0.30 6.13
C ALA A 324 22.34 -1.53 5.30
N GLU A 325 22.87 -2.58 5.92
CA GLU A 325 23.27 -3.81 5.23
C GLU A 325 22.09 -4.50 4.55
N PHE A 326 21.02 -4.82 5.29
CA PHE A 326 19.80 -5.43 4.76
C PHE A 326 19.18 -4.61 3.63
N TYR A 327 19.04 -3.30 3.83
CA TYR A 327 18.43 -2.43 2.82
C TYR A 327 19.26 -2.39 1.53
N LEU A 328 20.58 -2.13 1.64
CA LEU A 328 21.46 -2.03 0.47
C LEU A 328 21.58 -3.37 -0.26
N GLN A 329 21.78 -4.48 0.45
CA GLN A 329 21.83 -5.81 -0.15
C GLN A 329 20.51 -6.17 -0.83
N THR A 330 19.36 -5.79 -0.26
CA THR A 330 18.04 -6.02 -0.90
C THR A 330 17.90 -5.22 -2.19
N VAL A 331 18.25 -3.93 -2.19
CA VAL A 331 18.20 -3.08 -3.41
C VAL A 331 19.13 -3.63 -4.50
N GLU A 332 20.36 -3.98 -4.14
CA GLU A 332 21.36 -4.54 -5.06
C GLU A 332 20.92 -5.91 -5.62
N THR A 333 20.67 -6.88 -4.73
CA THR A 333 20.36 -8.28 -5.09
C THR A 333 19.03 -8.43 -5.83
N VAL A 334 17.98 -7.72 -5.39
CA VAL A 334 16.62 -7.92 -5.91
C VAL A 334 16.33 -7.03 -7.11
N PHE A 335 16.57 -5.71 -6.97
CA PHE A 335 16.09 -4.71 -7.93
C PHE A 335 17.12 -4.28 -8.98
N ILE A 336 18.43 -4.46 -8.73
CA ILE A 336 19.51 -4.08 -9.66
C ILE A 336 20.06 -5.31 -10.37
N GLU A 337 20.64 -6.25 -9.62
CA GLU A 337 21.27 -7.46 -10.16
C GLU A 337 20.26 -8.54 -10.57
N HIS A 338 19.06 -8.52 -9.96
CA HIS A 338 18.02 -9.54 -10.15
C HIS A 338 18.55 -10.96 -9.88
N SER A 339 19.31 -11.13 -8.81
CA SER A 339 20.20 -12.29 -8.65
C SER A 339 19.43 -13.59 -8.41
N LEU A 340 18.25 -13.56 -7.79
CA LEU A 340 17.42 -14.76 -7.59
C LEU A 340 16.89 -15.32 -8.93
N PRO A 341 16.16 -14.55 -9.77
CA PRO A 341 15.69 -15.04 -11.06
C PRO A 341 16.80 -15.22 -12.12
N ASN A 342 18.00 -14.68 -11.88
CA ASN A 342 19.21 -14.98 -12.67
C ASN A 342 19.98 -16.23 -12.18
N GLY A 343 19.60 -16.85 -11.06
CA GLY A 343 20.32 -17.99 -10.49
C GLY A 343 21.71 -17.66 -9.95
N THR A 344 21.99 -16.38 -9.68
CA THR A 344 23.26 -15.86 -9.16
C THR A 344 23.21 -15.47 -7.68
N MET A 345 22.00 -15.39 -7.08
CA MET A 345 21.83 -15.09 -5.66
C MET A 345 22.59 -16.12 -4.82
N LYS A 346 23.27 -15.63 -3.79
CA LYS A 346 23.95 -16.44 -2.80
C LYS A 346 23.33 -16.24 -1.42
N HIS A 347 23.43 -17.28 -0.60
CA HIS A 347 23.18 -17.28 0.83
C HIS A 347 24.40 -17.88 1.52
N ASN A 348 25.06 -17.12 2.41
CA ASN A 348 26.30 -17.53 3.09
C ASN A 348 27.36 -18.10 2.12
N GLY A 349 27.49 -17.47 0.95
CA GLY A 349 28.43 -17.85 -0.12
C GLY A 349 28.01 -19.02 -1.02
N ARG A 350 26.92 -19.73 -0.72
CA ARG A 350 26.37 -20.81 -1.56
C ARG A 350 25.27 -20.28 -2.48
N THR A 351 25.19 -20.74 -3.72
CA THR A 351 24.12 -20.33 -4.65
C THR A 351 22.76 -20.84 -4.17
N VAL A 352 21.73 -19.97 -4.24
CA VAL A 352 20.33 -20.31 -3.96
C VAL A 352 19.72 -20.94 -5.22
N ASP A 353 19.53 -22.26 -5.22
CA ASP A 353 19.00 -23.01 -6.37
C ASP A 353 17.52 -23.37 -6.17
N CYS A 354 16.62 -22.58 -6.77
CA CYS A 354 15.18 -22.82 -6.73
C CYS A 354 14.75 -24.15 -7.38
N THR A 355 15.59 -24.78 -8.23
CA THR A 355 15.29 -26.09 -8.81
C THR A 355 15.38 -27.22 -7.79
N LYS A 356 15.87 -26.95 -6.56
CA LYS A 356 15.88 -27.91 -5.44
C LYS A 356 14.53 -28.05 -4.77
N VAL A 357 13.64 -27.05 -4.89
CA VAL A 357 12.28 -27.08 -4.31
C VAL A 357 11.46 -28.19 -4.95
N ARG A 358 11.02 -29.16 -4.13
CA ARG A 358 10.39 -30.42 -4.58
C ARG A 358 9.27 -30.90 -3.66
N ARG A 359 9.35 -30.62 -2.36
CA ARG A 359 8.40 -31.06 -1.31
C ARG A 359 7.47 -29.93 -0.87
N THR A 360 7.92 -28.68 -0.99
CA THR A 360 7.12 -27.49 -0.64
C THR A 360 6.18 -27.11 -1.78
N ALA A 361 4.86 -27.23 -1.59
CA ALA A 361 3.90 -26.77 -2.59
C ALA A 361 3.85 -25.23 -2.65
N LEU A 362 3.78 -24.64 -3.85
CA LEU A 362 3.88 -23.21 -4.10
C LEU A 362 2.54 -22.60 -4.54
N LEU A 363 2.05 -21.61 -3.79
CA LEU A 363 0.98 -20.70 -4.21
C LEU A 363 1.56 -19.29 -4.44
N THR A 364 1.22 -18.65 -5.55
CA THR A 364 1.50 -17.21 -5.76
C THR A 364 0.20 -16.43 -5.90
N VAL A 365 0.12 -15.27 -5.24
CA VAL A 365 -1.05 -14.38 -5.30
C VAL A 365 -0.62 -12.97 -5.75
N GLU A 366 -1.33 -12.40 -6.71
CA GLU A 366 -1.09 -11.07 -7.27
C GLU A 366 -2.40 -10.27 -7.34
N GLY A 367 -2.31 -8.93 -7.35
CA GLY A 367 -3.45 -8.04 -7.60
C GLY A 367 -3.48 -7.55 -9.05
N GLU A 368 -4.65 -7.56 -9.70
CA GLU A 368 -4.79 -7.07 -11.07
C GLU A 368 -4.36 -5.60 -11.24
N LYS A 369 -4.52 -4.78 -10.18
CA LYS A 369 -4.18 -3.37 -10.12
C LYS A 369 -2.95 -3.08 -9.24
N ASP A 370 -2.12 -4.07 -8.94
CA ASP A 370 -0.89 -3.86 -8.16
C ASP A 370 0.10 -3.00 -8.97
N ASP A 371 0.35 -1.79 -8.48
CA ASP A 371 1.29 -0.80 -9.05
C ASP A 371 2.65 -0.78 -8.33
N ILE A 372 2.78 -1.55 -7.23
CA ILE A 372 4.02 -1.73 -6.47
C ILE A 372 4.80 -2.90 -7.06
N THR A 373 4.14 -4.06 -7.12
CA THR A 373 4.66 -5.31 -7.66
C THR A 373 3.86 -5.67 -8.91
N GLY A 374 4.44 -5.42 -10.08
CA GLY A 374 3.76 -5.61 -11.35
C GLY A 374 3.29 -7.06 -11.56
N ARG A 375 2.19 -7.23 -12.29
CA ARG A 375 1.65 -8.55 -12.62
C ARG A 375 2.70 -9.44 -13.29
N GLY A 376 2.80 -10.67 -12.81
CA GLY A 376 3.80 -11.64 -13.21
C GLY A 376 5.07 -11.66 -12.34
N GLN A 377 5.38 -10.60 -11.59
CA GLN A 377 6.61 -10.53 -10.78
C GLN A 377 6.65 -11.56 -9.64
N THR A 378 5.51 -11.87 -9.01
CA THR A 378 5.40 -12.93 -7.99
C THR A 378 5.29 -14.29 -8.65
N ARG A 379 4.52 -14.36 -9.75
CA ARG A 379 4.27 -15.57 -10.52
C ARG A 379 5.55 -16.19 -11.07
N ALA A 380 6.59 -15.39 -11.37
CA ALA A 380 7.90 -15.85 -11.81
C ALA A 380 8.53 -16.95 -10.92
N ALA A 381 8.18 -17.01 -9.62
CA ALA A 381 8.59 -18.11 -8.74
C ALA A 381 8.27 -19.52 -9.28
N HIS A 382 7.18 -19.67 -10.06
CA HIS A 382 6.80 -20.95 -10.68
C HIS A 382 7.78 -21.41 -11.76
N ASP A 383 8.41 -20.47 -12.45
CA ASP A 383 9.39 -20.72 -13.51
C ASP A 383 10.77 -21.02 -12.91
N LEU A 384 11.06 -20.50 -11.71
CA LEU A 384 12.27 -20.83 -10.94
C LEU A 384 12.18 -22.22 -10.26
N CYS A 385 11.00 -22.58 -9.73
CA CYS A 385 10.76 -23.86 -9.03
C CYS A 385 10.50 -25.01 -10.02
N THR A 386 11.39 -25.25 -10.99
CA THR A 386 11.16 -26.16 -12.13
C THR A 386 10.92 -27.63 -11.74
N SER A 387 11.56 -28.12 -10.67
CA SER A 387 11.41 -29.51 -10.18
C SER A 387 10.10 -29.78 -9.43
N LEU A 388 9.32 -28.75 -9.09
CA LEU A 388 8.09 -28.91 -8.33
C LEU A 388 6.93 -29.37 -9.25
N PRO A 389 6.21 -30.45 -8.93
CA PRO A 389 5.09 -30.96 -9.73
C PRO A 389 3.97 -29.94 -9.98
N ALA A 390 3.29 -30.08 -11.12
CA ALA A 390 2.25 -29.14 -11.55
C ALA A 390 1.02 -29.12 -10.64
N ASP A 391 0.70 -30.23 -9.96
CA ASP A 391 -0.38 -30.34 -8.96
C ASP A 391 0.00 -29.70 -7.61
N MET A 392 1.28 -29.41 -7.40
CA MET A 392 1.81 -28.67 -6.24
C MET A 392 2.03 -27.17 -6.54
N LYS A 393 1.63 -26.69 -7.72
CA LYS A 393 1.72 -25.29 -8.14
C LYS A 393 0.34 -24.66 -8.31
N ALA A 394 0.12 -23.53 -7.65
CA ALA A 394 -1.08 -22.71 -7.82
C ALA A 394 -0.71 -21.23 -8.02
N HIS A 395 -1.51 -20.52 -8.80
CA HIS A 395 -1.39 -19.08 -9.00
C HIS A 395 -2.79 -18.46 -9.02
N TYR A 396 -2.95 -17.30 -8.37
CA TYR A 396 -4.20 -16.56 -8.34
C TYR A 396 -3.96 -15.05 -8.52
N GLU A 397 -4.45 -14.48 -9.62
CA GLU A 397 -4.57 -13.02 -9.81
C GLU A 397 -5.95 -12.59 -9.29
N GLN A 398 -6.00 -11.74 -8.26
CA GLN A 398 -7.24 -11.18 -7.71
C GLN A 398 -7.70 -9.99 -8.58
N PRO A 399 -8.89 -10.05 -9.20
CA PRO A 399 -9.39 -8.96 -10.02
C PRO A 399 -9.68 -7.69 -9.21
N ASN A 400 -9.45 -6.53 -9.84
CA ASN A 400 -9.77 -5.18 -9.37
C ASN A 400 -9.14 -4.75 -8.03
N VAL A 401 -8.04 -5.38 -7.62
CA VAL A 401 -7.38 -5.18 -6.32
C VAL A 401 -5.97 -4.63 -6.52
N GLY A 402 -5.65 -3.54 -5.81
CA GLY A 402 -4.29 -3.01 -5.66
C GLY A 402 -3.46 -3.78 -4.62
N HIS A 403 -2.21 -3.37 -4.41
CA HIS A 403 -1.21 -4.12 -3.63
C HIS A 403 -1.70 -4.60 -2.25
N TYR A 404 -2.27 -3.71 -1.44
CA TYR A 404 -2.65 -4.03 -0.05
C TYR A 404 -3.87 -4.97 0.03
N GLY A 405 -4.80 -4.85 -0.92
CA GLY A 405 -6.00 -5.69 -0.97
C GLY A 405 -5.72 -7.18 -1.28
N VAL A 406 -4.47 -7.51 -1.69
CA VAL A 406 -4.00 -8.88 -1.89
C VAL A 406 -3.86 -9.63 -0.57
N PHE A 407 -3.60 -8.93 0.54
CA PHE A 407 -3.29 -9.54 1.84
C PHE A 407 -4.03 -8.91 3.04
N ASN A 408 -4.78 -7.83 2.83
CA ASN A 408 -5.68 -7.22 3.81
C ASN A 408 -6.95 -6.67 3.12
N GLY A 409 -7.85 -6.03 3.85
CA GLY A 409 -9.12 -5.52 3.34
C GLY A 409 -10.22 -6.60 3.21
N SER A 410 -11.37 -6.22 2.64
CA SER A 410 -12.52 -7.13 2.52
C SER A 410 -12.28 -8.25 1.50
N ARG A 411 -11.52 -7.98 0.43
CA ARG A 411 -11.17 -8.92 -0.63
C ARG A 411 -10.27 -10.05 -0.13
N TRP A 412 -9.23 -9.73 0.65
CA TRP A 412 -8.46 -10.73 1.37
C TRP A 412 -9.36 -11.64 2.23
N ARG A 413 -10.20 -11.05 3.09
CA ARG A 413 -11.06 -11.81 4.02
C ARG A 413 -12.09 -12.70 3.30
N ALA A 414 -12.68 -12.23 2.20
CA ALA A 414 -13.77 -12.92 1.51
C ALA A 414 -13.32 -13.89 0.41
N GLU A 415 -12.18 -13.64 -0.24
CA GLU A 415 -11.77 -14.36 -1.46
C GLU A 415 -10.40 -15.02 -1.32
N ILE A 416 -9.37 -14.28 -0.91
CA ILE A 416 -7.98 -14.77 -0.95
C ILE A 416 -7.65 -15.67 0.24
N ALA A 417 -7.94 -15.25 1.48
CA ALA A 417 -7.64 -16.02 2.68
C ALA A 417 -8.28 -17.44 2.66
N PRO A 418 -9.55 -17.62 2.20
CA PRO A 418 -10.10 -18.96 1.99
C PRO A 418 -9.29 -19.81 1.01
N ARG A 419 -8.82 -19.25 -0.12
CA ARG A 419 -8.00 -19.96 -1.12
C ARG A 419 -6.65 -20.37 -0.55
N VAL A 420 -6.00 -19.50 0.22
CA VAL A 420 -4.74 -19.80 0.93
C VAL A 420 -4.97 -20.96 1.92
N MET A 421 -6.05 -20.90 2.72
CA MET A 421 -6.39 -21.97 3.66
C MET A 421 -6.73 -23.30 2.98
N ASP A 422 -7.43 -23.29 1.84
CA ASP A 422 -7.76 -24.50 1.10
C ASP A 422 -6.53 -25.10 0.39
N PHE A 423 -5.62 -24.26 -0.11
CA PHE A 423 -4.32 -24.70 -0.64
C PHE A 423 -3.45 -25.34 0.44
N ILE A 424 -3.35 -24.70 1.61
CA ILE A 424 -2.68 -25.22 2.81
C ILE A 424 -3.24 -26.59 3.18
N ARG A 425 -4.56 -26.70 3.38
CA ARG A 425 -5.25 -27.94 3.76
C ARG A 425 -5.08 -29.08 2.75
N SER A 426 -5.00 -28.75 1.46
CA SER A 426 -4.84 -29.73 0.38
C SER A 426 -3.42 -30.32 0.30
N ASN A 427 -2.43 -29.61 0.85
CA ASN A 427 -1.01 -29.96 0.78
C ASN A 427 -0.39 -30.30 2.15
N ARG A 428 -1.20 -30.49 3.18
CA ARG A 428 -0.74 -30.97 4.49
C ARG A 428 -0.09 -32.35 4.39
N THR A 429 0.93 -32.57 5.21
CA THR A 429 1.73 -33.80 5.25
C THR A 429 1.41 -34.69 6.45
N ASP A 430 0.80 -34.14 7.49
CA ASP A 430 0.33 -34.88 8.67
C ASP A 430 -0.98 -35.66 8.43
N LEU A 431 -1.78 -35.25 7.44
CA LEU A 431 -3.04 -35.89 7.07
C LEU A 431 -2.84 -36.97 5.99
N PRO A 432 -3.55 -38.11 6.06
CA PRO A 432 -3.52 -39.11 5.00
C PRO A 432 -4.02 -38.52 3.66
N LYS A 433 -3.18 -38.54 2.62
CA LYS A 433 -3.59 -38.11 1.28
C LYS A 433 -4.82 -38.91 0.83
N LYS A 434 -5.96 -38.22 0.70
CA LYS A 434 -7.20 -38.81 0.22
C LYS A 434 -6.99 -39.25 -1.23
N ALA A 435 -7.17 -40.55 -1.50
CA ALA A 435 -6.98 -41.09 -2.85
C ALA A 435 -7.80 -40.28 -3.88
N PRO A 436 -7.23 -39.97 -5.06
CA PRO A 436 -7.93 -39.17 -6.06
C PRO A 436 -9.26 -39.83 -6.40
N ALA A 437 -10.34 -39.05 -6.35
CA ALA A 437 -11.67 -39.55 -6.67
C ALA A 437 -11.66 -40.08 -8.11
N ALA A 438 -11.98 -41.36 -8.29
CA ALA A 438 -11.99 -42.00 -9.60
C ALA A 438 -12.89 -41.19 -10.56
N PRO A 439 -12.51 -41.04 -11.85
CA PRO A 439 -13.27 -40.23 -12.79
C PRO A 439 -14.73 -40.69 -12.85
N VAL A 440 -15.65 -39.81 -12.46
CA VAL A 440 -17.08 -40.10 -12.55
C VAL A 440 -17.44 -40.16 -14.02
N THR A 441 -17.50 -41.38 -14.56
CA THR A 441 -17.88 -41.62 -15.95
C THR A 441 -19.32 -41.16 -16.15
N ALA A 442 -19.48 -40.13 -16.97
CA ALA A 442 -20.79 -39.55 -17.27
C ALA A 442 -21.68 -40.57 -18.00
N LYS A 443 -22.58 -41.24 -17.26
CA LYS A 443 -23.66 -42.02 -17.86
C LYS A 443 -24.68 -41.08 -18.50
N LYS A 444 -25.03 -41.38 -19.75
CA LYS A 444 -25.90 -40.57 -20.60
C LYS A 444 -27.31 -40.39 -20.01
N SER A 445 -27.88 -39.23 -20.36
CA SER A 445 -29.26 -38.81 -20.08
C SER A 445 -30.32 -39.83 -20.51
N ALA A 446 -31.38 -39.92 -19.72
CA ALA A 446 -32.73 -40.29 -20.15
C ALA A 446 -33.71 -39.23 -19.63
N ALA A 447 -34.66 -38.82 -20.46
CA ALA A 447 -35.52 -37.64 -20.25
C ALA A 447 -36.94 -38.03 -19.74
N PRO A 448 -37.96 -37.15 -19.66
CA PRO A 448 -38.67 -36.93 -18.39
C PRO A 448 -40.14 -37.39 -18.38
N VAL A 449 -40.75 -37.46 -17.19
CA VAL A 449 -42.21 -37.63 -17.02
C VAL A 449 -42.76 -36.54 -16.09
N ALA A 450 -43.92 -36.01 -16.44
CA ALA A 450 -44.48 -34.79 -15.85
C ALA A 450 -45.66 -35.03 -14.89
N THR A 451 -45.69 -34.22 -13.84
CA THR A 451 -46.87 -33.63 -13.14
C THR A 451 -48.06 -34.48 -12.67
N LYS A 452 -48.45 -34.26 -11.40
CA LYS A 452 -49.73 -33.60 -11.05
C LYS A 452 -49.79 -33.14 -9.58
N LYS A 453 -50.56 -32.07 -9.34
CA LYS A 453 -50.82 -31.39 -8.04
C LYS A 453 -52.33 -31.49 -7.74
N PRO A 454 -52.73 -31.73 -6.48
CA PRO A 454 -53.52 -30.77 -5.68
C PRO A 454 -52.88 -30.54 -4.28
N ALA A 455 -53.22 -29.56 -3.42
CA ALA A 455 -53.99 -28.31 -3.54
C ALA A 455 -53.53 -27.29 -2.45
N ALA A 456 -54.46 -26.57 -1.83
CA ALA A 456 -54.42 -25.70 -0.62
C ALA A 456 -55.93 -25.44 -0.22
N PRO A 457 -56.36 -24.60 0.75
CA PRO A 457 -55.63 -23.68 1.65
C PRO A 457 -56.18 -23.58 3.11
N ILE A 458 -55.57 -22.70 3.93
CA ILE A 458 -56.13 -21.77 4.98
C ILE A 458 -54.88 -21.09 5.60
N ALA A 459 -54.60 -19.78 5.57
CA ALA A 459 -55.36 -18.54 5.76
C ALA A 459 -55.44 -18.06 7.22
N THR A 460 -54.40 -17.33 7.68
CA THR A 460 -54.49 -16.40 8.84
C THR A 460 -53.91 -15.03 8.48
N LYS A 461 -54.43 -13.98 9.12
CA LYS A 461 -54.40 -12.58 8.63
C LYS A 461 -53.23 -11.76 9.20
N LYS A 462 -52.75 -10.82 8.38
CA LYS A 462 -51.96 -9.66 8.80
C LYS A 462 -52.89 -8.47 9.12
N PRO A 463 -52.76 -7.79 10.27
CA PRO A 463 -53.33 -6.46 10.48
C PRO A 463 -52.44 -5.38 9.84
N ALA A 464 -53.06 -4.33 9.30
CA ALA A 464 -52.38 -3.18 8.71
C ALA A 464 -52.26 -2.01 9.71
N ALA A 465 -51.29 -1.12 9.47
CA ALA A 465 -51.31 0.23 10.03
C ALA A 465 -52.46 1.06 9.43
N PRO A 466 -52.79 2.22 10.02
CA PRO A 466 -52.88 3.39 9.16
C PRO A 466 -52.34 4.70 9.76
N ASN A 467 -51.97 5.58 8.83
CA ASN A 467 -51.81 7.04 8.91
C ASN A 467 -50.59 7.63 9.65
N ALA A 468 -50.04 8.79 9.28
CA ALA A 468 -49.81 9.52 8.01
C ALA A 468 -49.67 11.02 8.33
N MET A 469 -48.55 11.65 7.94
CA MET A 469 -48.40 13.09 7.66
C MET A 469 -47.11 13.27 6.83
N LYS A 470 -47.25 13.51 5.52
CA LYS A 470 -47.27 14.82 4.85
C LYS A 470 -45.89 15.52 4.75
N LYS A 471 -45.31 15.39 3.56
CA LYS A 471 -44.25 16.22 2.97
C LYS A 471 -44.82 17.58 2.55
N PRO A 472 -44.03 18.67 2.62
CA PRO A 472 -44.06 19.73 1.60
C PRO A 472 -42.73 19.80 0.82
N ALA A 473 -42.72 20.53 -0.28
CA ALA A 473 -41.58 20.59 -1.20
C ALA A 473 -41.16 22.03 -1.53
N ALA A 474 -39.86 22.17 -1.83
CA ALA A 474 -39.28 23.15 -2.75
C ALA A 474 -39.27 24.65 -2.31
N PRO A 475 -38.44 25.50 -2.95
CA PRO A 475 -37.74 26.58 -2.25
C PRO A 475 -38.30 27.98 -2.50
N VAL A 476 -37.96 28.92 -1.61
CA VAL A 476 -38.24 30.35 -1.76
C VAL A 476 -36.93 31.12 -2.00
N ALA A 477 -36.86 31.84 -3.11
CA ALA A 477 -35.74 32.72 -3.45
C ALA A 477 -36.15 34.19 -3.29
N VAL A 478 -35.46 34.97 -2.44
CA VAL A 478 -35.60 36.45 -2.39
C VAL A 478 -34.26 37.16 -2.08
N LYS A 479 -33.73 37.83 -3.11
CA LYS A 479 -32.98 39.11 -3.14
C LYS A 479 -31.78 39.38 -2.20
N LYS A 480 -30.64 39.60 -2.87
CA LYS A 480 -29.51 40.45 -2.48
C LYS A 480 -29.90 41.93 -2.34
N PRO A 481 -29.29 42.69 -1.41
CA PRO A 481 -29.00 44.11 -1.56
C PRO A 481 -27.52 44.37 -1.90
N ALA A 482 -27.27 45.42 -2.68
CA ALA A 482 -25.97 46.11 -2.82
C ALA A 482 -26.17 47.55 -2.29
N ALA A 483 -25.18 48.40 -1.97
CA ALA A 483 -23.72 48.33 -2.10
C ALA A 483 -23.05 49.32 -1.09
N ALA A 484 -21.75 49.57 -1.29
CA ALA A 484 -20.87 50.58 -0.65
C ALA A 484 -20.22 50.20 0.70
N GLY A 485 -18.90 50.31 0.90
CA GLY A 485 -17.83 50.53 -0.09
C GLY A 485 -16.55 51.13 0.51
N LYS A 486 -15.42 50.41 0.45
CA LYS A 486 -14.06 50.98 0.55
C LYS A 486 -13.08 50.22 -0.36
N THR A 487 -12.30 51.00 -1.12
CA THR A 487 -11.17 50.61 -1.98
C THR A 487 -9.92 50.24 -1.13
N LYS A 488 -8.82 49.62 -1.62
CA LYS A 488 -8.32 49.35 -2.98
C LYS A 488 -7.21 48.26 -2.92
N ALA A 489 -7.20 47.29 -3.84
CA ALA A 489 -5.99 46.67 -4.40
C ALA A 489 -6.41 45.72 -5.55
N ALA A 490 -5.81 45.87 -6.74
CA ALA A 490 -6.15 45.05 -7.90
C ALA A 490 -5.16 43.87 -8.05
N PRO A 491 -5.62 42.62 -8.23
CA PRO A 491 -4.77 41.57 -8.77
C PRO A 491 -4.53 41.84 -10.26
N LYS A 492 -3.34 41.48 -10.76
CA LYS A 492 -3.03 41.56 -12.20
C LYS A 492 -3.74 40.42 -12.92
N SER A 493 -4.48 40.75 -13.98
CA SER A 493 -5.12 39.78 -14.89
C SER A 493 -4.07 38.87 -15.55
N GLY A 494 -4.28 37.55 -15.52
CA GLY A 494 -3.42 36.58 -16.18
C GLY A 494 -3.58 36.56 -17.72
N PRO A 495 -2.60 36.03 -18.48
CA PRO A 495 -2.62 36.05 -19.95
C PRO A 495 -3.84 35.34 -20.58
N LEU A 496 -4.42 34.37 -19.87
CA LEU A 496 -5.50 33.52 -20.36
C LEU A 496 -6.90 34.15 -20.23
N GLU A 497 -7.10 35.15 -19.37
CA GLU A 497 -8.42 35.72 -19.03
C GLU A 497 -9.18 36.35 -20.21
N LYS A 498 -8.49 36.63 -21.33
CA LYS A 498 -9.09 37.19 -22.55
C LYS A 498 -9.62 36.16 -23.54
N ILE A 499 -9.27 34.88 -23.37
CA ILE A 499 -9.65 33.80 -24.31
C ILE A 499 -10.54 32.76 -23.63
N LEU A 500 -10.42 32.55 -22.32
CA LEU A 500 -11.26 31.60 -21.58
C LEU A 500 -12.68 32.15 -21.40
N LEU A 501 -13.68 31.39 -21.87
CA LEU A 501 -15.09 31.71 -21.74
C LEU A 501 -15.69 30.99 -20.51
N VAL A 502 -16.67 31.62 -19.85
CA VAL A 502 -17.40 31.01 -18.71
C VAL A 502 -18.48 30.01 -19.18
N LYS A 503 -18.84 30.06 -20.47
CA LYS A 503 -19.80 29.19 -21.16
C LYS A 503 -19.50 29.24 -22.67
N PRO A 504 -19.84 28.21 -23.46
CA PRO A 504 -19.69 28.29 -24.91
C PRO A 504 -20.52 29.45 -25.49
N ASP A 505 -19.93 30.16 -26.44
CA ASP A 505 -20.61 31.20 -27.21
C ASP A 505 -21.22 30.55 -28.46
N GLY A 506 -22.47 30.08 -28.36
CA GLY A 506 -23.12 29.25 -29.38
C GLY A 506 -23.01 27.75 -29.09
N VAL A 507 -23.01 26.93 -30.14
CA VAL A 507 -22.77 25.49 -30.06
C VAL A 507 -21.27 25.25 -29.96
N ALA A 508 -20.81 24.48 -28.98
CA ALA A 508 -19.39 24.15 -28.83
C ALA A 508 -18.89 23.26 -29.97
N ASP A 509 -17.65 23.48 -30.39
CA ASP A 509 -16.98 22.67 -31.42
C ASP A 509 -16.59 21.28 -30.88
N ASP A 510 -16.52 20.29 -31.77
CA ASP A 510 -15.95 18.97 -31.45
C ASP A 510 -14.42 19.05 -31.46
N LEU A 511 -13.81 19.33 -30.31
CA LEU A 511 -12.37 19.55 -30.21
C LEU A 511 -11.56 18.27 -30.48
N LYS A 512 -12.17 17.07 -30.45
CA LYS A 512 -11.50 15.81 -30.82
C LYS A 512 -11.21 15.72 -32.33
N ALA A 513 -11.75 16.64 -33.15
CA ALA A 513 -11.34 16.79 -34.54
C ALA A 513 -9.87 17.23 -34.71
N ILE A 514 -9.24 17.79 -33.67
CA ILE A 514 -7.81 18.06 -33.63
C ILE A 514 -7.04 16.78 -33.27
N SER A 515 -6.13 16.34 -34.14
CA SER A 515 -5.29 15.17 -33.91
C SER A 515 -4.45 15.34 -32.65
N GLY A 516 -4.62 14.40 -31.70
CA GLY A 516 -4.01 14.43 -30.37
C GLY A 516 -4.98 14.82 -29.24
N VAL A 517 -6.16 15.39 -29.55
CA VAL A 517 -7.20 15.70 -28.56
C VAL A 517 -8.14 14.49 -28.41
N GLY A 518 -8.01 13.76 -27.31
CA GLY A 518 -8.96 12.69 -26.93
C GLY A 518 -10.10 13.21 -26.04
N PRO A 519 -11.15 12.41 -25.76
CA PRO A 519 -12.31 12.84 -24.96
C PRO A 519 -11.97 13.39 -23.57
N LYS A 520 -10.92 12.88 -22.91
CA LYS A 520 -10.43 13.42 -21.63
C LYS A 520 -9.81 14.82 -21.76
N LEU A 521 -9.12 15.09 -22.88
CA LEU A 521 -8.50 16.39 -23.17
C LEU A 521 -9.55 17.42 -23.58
N GLU A 522 -10.56 17.01 -24.37
CA GLU A 522 -11.73 17.83 -24.67
C GLU A 522 -12.47 18.25 -23.39
N SER A 523 -12.72 17.35 -22.43
CA SER A 523 -13.32 17.71 -21.14
C SER A 523 -12.48 18.75 -20.39
N ALA A 524 -11.15 18.55 -20.30
CA ALA A 524 -10.24 19.47 -19.62
C ALA A 524 -10.16 20.86 -20.29
N LEU A 525 -10.24 20.92 -21.63
CA LEU A 525 -10.31 22.18 -22.38
C LEU A 525 -11.64 22.91 -22.13
N ASN A 526 -12.76 22.20 -22.18
CA ASN A 526 -14.09 22.73 -21.89
C ASN A 526 -14.20 23.25 -20.44
N GLU A 527 -13.68 22.50 -19.47
CA GLU A 527 -13.61 22.91 -18.05
C GLU A 527 -12.68 24.13 -17.85
N ALA A 528 -11.64 24.27 -18.66
CA ALA A 528 -10.79 25.46 -18.65
C ALA A 528 -11.45 26.69 -19.31
N GLY A 529 -12.54 26.51 -20.07
CA GLY A 529 -13.25 27.58 -20.79
C GLY A 529 -12.93 27.69 -22.27
N ILE A 530 -12.35 26.65 -22.88
CA ILE A 530 -12.07 26.54 -24.32
C ILE A 530 -13.07 25.56 -24.92
N PHE A 531 -13.99 26.09 -25.73
CA PHE A 531 -15.10 25.36 -26.36
C PHE A 531 -15.04 25.37 -27.89
N HIS A 532 -14.19 26.22 -28.48
CA HIS A 532 -14.21 26.53 -29.91
C HIS A 532 -12.83 26.48 -30.55
N PHE A 533 -12.75 26.08 -31.82
CA PHE A 533 -11.51 26.03 -32.60
C PHE A 533 -10.84 27.40 -32.71
N TRP A 534 -11.61 28.49 -32.84
CA TRP A 534 -11.06 29.85 -32.94
C TRP A 534 -10.31 30.27 -31.68
N GLN A 535 -10.70 29.78 -30.49
CA GLN A 535 -10.01 30.05 -29.23
C GLN A 535 -8.61 29.44 -29.24
N ILE A 536 -8.48 28.20 -29.75
CA ILE A 536 -7.20 27.49 -29.89
C ILE A 536 -6.35 28.14 -31.00
N ALA A 537 -6.95 28.47 -32.15
CA ALA A 537 -6.29 29.12 -33.28
C ALA A 537 -5.66 30.49 -32.95
N SER A 538 -6.19 31.16 -31.92
CA SER A 538 -5.83 32.52 -31.48
C SER A 538 -4.87 32.56 -30.29
N LEU A 539 -4.44 31.42 -29.74
CA LEU A 539 -3.49 31.39 -28.62
C LEU A 539 -2.12 31.98 -29.04
N THR A 540 -1.59 32.90 -28.25
CA THR A 540 -0.20 33.36 -28.36
C THR A 540 0.77 32.36 -27.72
N ALA A 541 2.07 32.46 -28.01
CA ALA A 541 3.08 31.59 -27.40
C ALA A 541 3.02 31.58 -25.85
N GLU A 542 2.88 32.76 -25.23
CA GLU A 542 2.72 32.89 -23.77
C GLU A 542 1.45 32.20 -23.23
N GLN A 543 0.38 32.18 -24.03
CA GLN A 543 -0.89 31.52 -23.68
C GLN A 543 -0.82 30.01 -23.93
N ILE A 544 -0.07 29.56 -24.93
CA ILE A 544 0.22 28.15 -25.17
C ILE A 544 1.00 27.59 -23.98
N ASP A 545 2.09 28.23 -23.57
CA ASP A 545 2.90 27.78 -22.43
C ASP A 545 2.08 27.80 -21.12
N ALA A 546 1.27 28.84 -20.91
CA ALA A 546 0.40 28.93 -19.74
C ALA A 546 -0.71 27.86 -19.74
N LEU A 547 -1.26 27.48 -20.89
CA LEU A 547 -2.30 26.44 -21.02
C LEU A 547 -1.70 25.03 -20.90
N ASP A 548 -0.56 24.79 -21.56
CA ASP A 548 0.18 23.53 -21.55
C ASP A 548 0.70 23.19 -20.14
N SER A 549 1.17 24.21 -19.41
CA SER A 549 1.52 24.10 -17.98
C SER A 549 0.29 23.91 -17.07
N LYS A 550 -0.82 24.64 -17.30
CA LYS A 550 -2.02 24.55 -16.46
C LYS A 550 -2.74 23.20 -16.57
N LEU A 551 -2.65 22.52 -17.72
CA LEU A 551 -3.37 21.27 -18.00
C LEU A 551 -2.44 20.04 -18.20
N ASP A 552 -1.15 20.15 -17.83
CA ASP A 552 -0.08 19.13 -18.02
C ASP A 552 -0.07 18.48 -19.41
N PHE A 553 -0.12 19.30 -20.46
CA PHE A 553 -0.09 18.82 -21.84
C PHE A 553 1.32 18.43 -22.33
N ARG A 554 2.39 18.84 -21.64
CA ARG A 554 3.79 18.44 -21.89
C ARG A 554 4.28 18.74 -23.32
N GLY A 555 4.02 19.96 -23.79
CA GLY A 555 4.38 20.46 -25.11
C GLY A 555 3.52 19.92 -26.26
N ARG A 556 2.42 19.19 -25.98
CA ARG A 556 1.56 18.60 -27.03
C ARG A 556 0.99 19.63 -27.98
N ILE A 557 0.56 20.80 -27.49
CA ILE A 557 -0.02 21.86 -28.33
C ILE A 557 0.93 22.23 -29.48
N ALA A 558 2.22 22.38 -29.17
CA ALA A 558 3.26 22.73 -30.12
C ALA A 558 3.70 21.52 -30.98
N ARG A 559 4.00 20.38 -30.35
CA ARG A 559 4.49 19.17 -31.01
C ARG A 559 3.48 18.59 -32.01
N ASP A 560 2.22 18.53 -31.61
CA ASP A 560 1.11 17.96 -32.38
C ASP A 560 0.41 19.05 -33.23
N LYS A 561 0.97 20.27 -33.29
CA LYS A 561 0.58 21.40 -34.15
C LYS A 561 -0.90 21.82 -34.05
N TRP A 562 -1.48 21.79 -32.85
CA TRP A 562 -2.91 22.05 -32.62
C TRP A 562 -3.38 23.41 -33.16
N ILE A 563 -2.53 24.45 -33.08
CA ILE A 563 -2.85 25.80 -33.58
C ILE A 563 -3.11 25.81 -35.09
N GLY A 564 -2.36 25.03 -35.88
CA GLY A 564 -2.53 24.93 -37.32
C GLY A 564 -3.82 24.18 -37.68
N GLN A 565 -4.04 23.03 -37.04
CA GLN A 565 -5.26 22.23 -37.23
C GLN A 565 -6.52 23.02 -36.84
N ALA A 566 -6.48 23.75 -35.72
CA ALA A 566 -7.59 24.59 -35.27
C ALA A 566 -7.94 25.73 -36.24
N ARG A 567 -6.94 26.31 -36.93
CA ARG A 567 -7.19 27.31 -37.99
C ARG A 567 -7.94 26.70 -39.17
N GLU A 568 -7.43 25.61 -39.72
CA GLU A 568 -8.05 24.88 -40.84
C GLU A 568 -9.47 24.35 -40.53
N LEU A 569 -9.76 24.08 -39.25
CA LEU A 569 -11.10 23.70 -38.79
C LEU A 569 -12.00 24.93 -38.59
N SER A 570 -11.50 26.02 -38.01
CA SER A 570 -12.28 27.26 -37.82
C SER A 570 -12.74 27.90 -39.14
N GLU A 571 -11.94 27.80 -40.20
CA GLU A 571 -12.29 28.27 -41.55
C GLU A 571 -13.37 27.41 -42.25
N LYS A 572 -13.61 26.18 -41.77
CA LYS A 572 -14.64 25.26 -42.29
C LYS A 572 -15.96 25.30 -41.52
N VAL A 573 -15.98 25.97 -40.36
CA VAL A 573 -17.11 26.00 -39.41
C VAL A 573 -17.71 27.42 -39.27
N SER A 574 -17.11 28.43 -39.90
CA SER A 574 -17.60 29.82 -39.96
C SER A 574 -18.69 30.05 -41.00
#